data_AF-A0AAN0JML1-F1
#
_entry.id   AF-A0AAN0JML1-F1
#
_cell.length_a   1.000
_cell.length_b   1.000
_cell.length_c   1.000
_cell.angle_alpha   90.00
_cell.angle_beta   90.00
_cell.angle_gamma   90.00
#
_symmetry.space_group_name_H-M   'P 1'
#
loop_
_entity.id
_entity.type
_entity.pdbx_description
1 polymer ?
#
loop_
_entity_poly.entity_id
_entity_poly.type
_entity_poly.pdbx_seq_one_letter_code
_entity_poly.pdbx_strand_id
1 'polypeptide(L)'
;MASPLGSQLASFAAYKKSPDILTTSHGHPVDCKTATLTAGAKGPVLLQDYVFLDEMAHFDRERIPERVVHAKGAGGESGSADTVRDPRGFAVKFYTEDGNWDLVGNNTPIFFIRDPILFPSFIHTQKRNPSIPFKTDQGIANLSVEKAGILAGSDPDYAIKDLYDAIAAKNYPSWTLYFQVMTFEQAEEFEWNLFDLTKVSLLPNSQAIYRIA
;
A
#
# COMPACT_ATOMS: atom_id res chain seq x y z
N MET A 1 -0.48 -23.27 -14.66
CA MET A 1 0.41 -23.40 -13.48
C MET A 1 -0.26 -22.67 -12.31
N ALA A 2 0.02 -23.04 -11.06
CA ALA A 2 -0.39 -22.22 -9.92
C ALA A 2 0.35 -20.87 -9.96
N SER A 3 -0.24 -19.80 -9.42
CA SER A 3 0.45 -18.50 -9.39
C SER A 3 1.53 -18.48 -8.31
N PRO A 4 2.54 -17.60 -8.42
CA PRO A 4 3.52 -17.37 -7.36
C PRO A 4 2.88 -17.10 -5.98
N LEU A 5 1.81 -16.32 -5.92
CA LEU A 5 1.08 -16.08 -4.66
C LEU A 5 0.51 -17.39 -4.09
N GLY A 6 -0.19 -18.16 -4.93
CA GLY A 6 -0.80 -19.44 -4.53
C GLY A 6 0.19 -20.57 -4.22
N SER A 7 1.49 -20.35 -4.40
CA SER A 7 2.56 -21.31 -4.09
C SER A 7 3.54 -20.84 -3.01
N GLN A 8 3.31 -19.66 -2.40
CA GLN A 8 4.21 -19.04 -1.42
C GLN A 8 4.61 -19.98 -0.27
N LEU A 9 3.66 -20.71 0.34
CA LEU A 9 3.94 -21.65 1.43
C LEU A 9 4.79 -22.85 0.97
N ALA A 10 4.54 -23.34 -0.26
CA ALA A 10 5.32 -24.43 -0.84
C ALA A 10 6.75 -23.99 -1.19
N SER A 11 6.92 -22.75 -1.68
CA SER A 11 8.24 -22.15 -1.91
C SER A 11 9.00 -21.94 -0.60
N PHE A 12 8.34 -21.50 0.48
CA PHE A 12 8.96 -21.39 1.80
C PHE A 12 9.37 -22.76 2.36
N ALA A 13 8.51 -23.77 2.26
CA ALA A 13 8.82 -25.14 2.67
C ALA A 13 9.99 -25.76 1.89
N ALA A 14 10.12 -25.46 0.58
CA ALA A 14 11.25 -25.89 -0.23
C ALA A 14 12.57 -25.15 0.11
N TYR A 15 12.49 -23.92 0.61
CA TYR A 15 13.64 -23.14 1.07
C TYR A 15 14.11 -23.56 2.48
N LYS A 16 13.18 -23.80 3.41
CA LYS A 16 13.47 -24.09 4.82
C LYS A 16 13.85 -25.57 5.01
N LYS A 17 15.16 -25.85 4.94
CA LYS A 17 15.75 -27.22 5.01
C LYS A 17 15.42 -28.03 6.27
N SER A 18 15.09 -27.38 7.39
CA SER A 18 14.73 -28.00 8.67
C SER A 18 13.85 -27.04 9.49
N PRO A 19 12.92 -27.52 10.32
CA PRO A 19 12.20 -26.65 11.25
C PRO A 19 13.16 -26.05 12.28
N ASP A 20 12.81 -24.86 12.79
CA ASP A 20 13.46 -24.27 13.96
C ASP A 20 12.78 -24.78 15.25
N ILE A 21 13.45 -24.62 16.40
CA ILE A 21 12.80 -24.86 17.71
C ILE A 21 11.84 -23.70 17.97
N LEU A 22 10.56 -24.03 18.21
CA LEU A 22 9.57 -23.03 18.60
C LEU A 22 9.93 -22.43 19.96
N THR A 23 9.85 -21.11 20.06
CA THR A 23 10.20 -20.36 21.28
C THR A 23 9.12 -19.33 21.63
N THR A 24 9.09 -18.93 22.90
CA THR A 24 8.36 -17.75 23.39
C THR A 24 9.06 -16.46 22.96
N SER A 25 8.40 -15.31 23.16
CA SER A 25 8.97 -13.97 22.91
C SER A 25 10.34 -13.71 23.58
N HIS A 26 10.62 -14.42 24.68
CA HIS A 26 11.87 -14.34 25.45
C HIS A 26 12.90 -15.43 25.07
N GLY A 27 12.65 -16.22 24.02
CA GLY A 27 13.56 -17.26 23.53
C GLY A 27 13.52 -18.59 24.31
N HIS A 28 12.66 -18.75 25.32
CA HIS A 28 12.49 -20.04 25.99
C HIS A 28 11.83 -21.05 25.04
N PRO A 29 12.38 -22.28 24.89
CA PRO A 29 11.83 -23.29 23.99
C PRO A 29 10.47 -23.79 24.47
N VAL A 30 9.57 -24.03 23.51
CA VAL A 30 8.21 -24.52 23.76
C VAL A 30 8.11 -25.99 23.40
N ASP A 31 7.86 -26.83 24.41
CA ASP A 31 7.75 -28.29 24.29
C ASP A 31 6.40 -28.73 23.69
N CYS A 32 5.31 -28.03 24.04
CA CYS A 32 3.98 -28.26 23.49
C CYS A 32 3.26 -26.93 23.19
N LYS A 33 2.68 -26.82 21.99
CA LYS A 33 1.85 -25.67 21.57
C LYS A 33 0.39 -26.04 21.25
N THR A 34 0.04 -27.32 21.28
CA THR A 34 -1.27 -27.85 20.89
C THR A 34 -2.21 -28.13 22.06
N ALA A 35 -1.79 -27.86 23.29
CA ALA A 35 -2.59 -27.98 24.50
C ALA A 35 -2.16 -26.93 25.55
N THR A 36 -3.09 -26.48 26.39
CA THR A 36 -2.83 -25.58 27.52
C THR A 36 -2.64 -26.34 28.82
N LEU A 37 -1.90 -25.75 29.76
CA LEU A 37 -1.61 -26.32 31.06
C LEU A 37 -2.80 -26.17 32.01
N THR A 38 -3.32 -27.29 32.49
CA THR A 38 -4.57 -27.39 33.25
C THR A 38 -4.39 -28.08 34.60
N ALA A 39 -5.31 -27.84 35.54
CA ALA A 39 -5.36 -28.48 36.86
C ALA A 39 -5.84 -29.95 36.76
N GLY A 40 -5.11 -30.78 36.02
CA GLY A 40 -5.54 -32.11 35.59
C GLY A 40 -6.45 -32.06 34.36
N ALA A 41 -6.66 -33.21 33.70
CA ALA A 41 -7.20 -33.32 32.33
C ALA A 41 -8.63 -32.79 32.09
N LYS A 42 -9.34 -32.32 33.12
CA LYS A 42 -10.64 -31.62 33.02
C LYS A 42 -10.74 -30.44 34.00
N GLY A 43 -9.61 -29.98 34.55
CA GLY A 43 -9.55 -28.83 35.45
C GLY A 43 -9.43 -27.50 34.70
N PRO A 44 -9.53 -26.36 35.41
CA PRO A 44 -9.27 -25.04 34.82
C PRO A 44 -7.84 -24.91 34.28
N VAL A 45 -7.66 -24.02 33.31
CA VAL A 45 -6.34 -23.56 32.84
C VAL A 45 -5.62 -22.85 33.99
N LEU A 46 -4.31 -23.07 34.10
CA LEU A 46 -3.48 -22.48 35.15
C LEU A 46 -2.85 -21.17 34.68
N LEU A 47 -2.87 -20.13 35.53
CA LEU A 47 -2.26 -18.82 35.26
C LEU A 47 -0.73 -18.91 35.03
N GLN A 48 -0.10 -20.00 35.45
CA GLN A 48 1.32 -20.28 35.19
C GLN A 48 1.61 -20.74 33.75
N ASP A 49 0.59 -20.90 32.89
CA ASP A 49 0.75 -21.14 31.45
C ASP A 49 1.22 -19.87 30.73
N TYR A 50 2.48 -19.50 30.96
CA TYR A 50 3.08 -18.32 30.36
C TYR A 50 3.22 -18.45 28.83
N VAL A 51 3.22 -19.68 28.28
CA VAL A 51 3.31 -19.95 26.83
C VAL A 51 2.00 -19.65 26.11
N PHE A 52 0.87 -19.91 26.76
CA PHE A 52 -0.45 -19.47 26.31
C PHE A 52 -0.61 -17.95 26.47
N LEU A 53 -0.24 -17.40 27.62
CA LEU A 53 -0.38 -15.97 27.92
C LEU A 53 0.49 -15.07 27.01
N ASP A 54 1.72 -15.48 26.69
CA ASP A 54 2.64 -14.74 25.80
C ASP A 54 2.06 -14.63 24.38
N GLU A 55 1.57 -15.73 23.81
CA GLU A 55 0.96 -15.75 22.49
C GLU A 55 -0.35 -14.97 22.44
N MET A 56 -1.26 -15.18 23.40
CA MET A 56 -2.54 -14.47 23.42
C MET A 56 -2.36 -12.96 23.67
N ALA A 57 -1.42 -12.57 24.53
CA ALA A 57 -1.10 -11.16 24.73
C ALA A 57 -0.52 -10.49 23.46
N HIS A 58 0.18 -11.23 22.61
CA HIS A 58 0.60 -10.75 21.29
C HIS A 58 -0.57 -10.71 20.29
N PHE A 59 -1.32 -11.80 20.17
CA PHE A 59 -2.46 -11.94 19.24
C PHE A 59 -3.53 -10.85 19.44
N ASP A 60 -3.91 -10.58 20.70
CA ASP A 60 -4.83 -9.50 21.10
C ASP A 60 -4.34 -8.10 20.68
N ARG A 61 -3.07 -7.96 20.28
CA ARG A 61 -2.39 -6.70 19.95
C ARG A 61 -1.85 -6.63 18.50
N GLU A 62 -2.13 -7.62 17.66
CA GLU A 62 -1.74 -7.61 16.24
C GLU A 62 -2.37 -6.44 15.46
N ARG A 63 -3.54 -5.96 15.90
CA ARG A 63 -4.26 -4.84 15.27
C ARG A 63 -3.71 -3.49 15.74
N ILE A 64 -2.76 -2.94 14.99
CA ILE A 64 -2.46 -1.50 15.03
C ILE A 64 -3.58 -0.68 14.35
N PRO A 65 -3.77 0.60 14.70
CA PRO A 65 -4.67 1.49 13.96
C PRO A 65 -4.28 1.59 12.48
N GLU A 66 -5.26 1.41 11.60
CA GLU A 66 -5.09 1.58 10.16
C GLU A 66 -4.95 3.06 9.76
N ARG A 67 -4.51 3.31 8.52
CA ARG A 67 -4.40 4.69 8.02
C ARG A 67 -5.78 5.27 7.77
N VAL A 68 -6.06 6.45 8.35
CA VAL A 68 -7.35 7.17 8.22
C VAL A 68 -7.76 7.40 6.75
N VAL A 69 -6.78 7.52 5.85
CA VAL A 69 -6.95 7.48 4.39
C VAL A 69 -5.92 6.55 3.78
N HIS A 70 -6.24 5.91 2.65
CA HIS A 70 -5.41 4.86 2.03
C HIS A 70 -5.09 3.71 3.01
N ALA A 71 -6.11 3.23 3.74
CA ALA A 71 -6.00 2.06 4.62
C ALA A 71 -5.53 0.83 3.85
N LYS A 72 -6.13 0.59 2.67
CA LYS A 72 -5.72 -0.49 1.76
C LYS A 72 -4.63 -0.04 0.80
N GLY A 73 -3.64 -0.91 0.57
CA GLY A 73 -2.46 -0.62 -0.26
C GLY A 73 -2.76 -0.21 -1.71
N ALA A 74 -3.89 -0.65 -2.26
CA ALA A 74 -4.40 -0.22 -3.57
C ALA A 74 -5.45 0.90 -3.44
N GLY A 75 -5.22 1.88 -2.56
CA GLY A 75 -5.95 3.15 -2.50
C GLY A 75 -7.47 3.02 -2.34
N GLY A 76 -7.91 2.60 -1.16
CA GLY A 76 -9.31 2.57 -0.76
C GLY A 76 -9.51 2.58 0.75
N GLU A 77 -10.77 2.74 1.16
CA GLU A 77 -11.25 2.63 2.55
C GLU A 77 -11.13 1.18 3.09
N SER A 78 -11.15 0.99 4.41
CA SER A 78 -10.99 -0.33 5.00
C SER A 78 -12.08 -1.30 4.54
N GLY A 79 -11.68 -2.53 4.17
CA GLY A 79 -12.58 -3.53 3.59
C GLY A 79 -13.01 -3.30 2.14
N SER A 80 -12.57 -2.23 1.46
CA SER A 80 -12.87 -2.02 0.04
C SER A 80 -12.05 -2.91 -0.90
N ALA A 81 -12.58 -3.16 -2.11
CA ALA A 81 -11.88 -3.94 -3.13
C ALA A 81 -10.94 -3.09 -4.00
N ASP A 82 -9.83 -3.67 -4.43
CA ASP A 82 -8.74 -2.99 -5.17
C ASP A 82 -9.18 -2.37 -6.51
N THR A 83 -10.34 -2.74 -7.02
CA THR A 83 -10.90 -2.30 -8.30
C THR A 83 -11.92 -1.15 -8.19
N VAL A 84 -12.33 -0.73 -6.98
CA VAL A 84 -13.33 0.34 -6.83
C VAL A 84 -12.76 1.69 -7.27
N ARG A 85 -13.46 2.43 -8.14
CA ARG A 85 -12.95 3.71 -8.66
C ARG A 85 -12.85 4.76 -7.54
N ASP A 86 -11.62 5.12 -7.20
CA ASP A 86 -11.21 6.15 -6.24
C ASP A 86 -9.77 6.62 -6.61
N PRO A 87 -9.17 7.65 -5.98
CA PRO A 87 -7.74 7.95 -6.13
C PRO A 87 -6.86 6.80 -5.62
N ARG A 88 -5.68 6.61 -6.23
CA ARG A 88 -4.69 5.59 -5.81
C ARG A 88 -3.41 6.25 -5.31
N GLY A 89 -3.21 6.27 -4.00
CA GLY A 89 -1.97 6.75 -3.38
C GLY A 89 -0.73 6.11 -4.01
N PHE A 90 0.25 6.92 -4.36
CA PHE A 90 1.52 6.49 -4.97
C PHE A 90 2.66 7.19 -4.22
N ALA A 91 3.06 6.59 -3.09
CA ALA A 91 4.08 7.14 -2.21
C ALA A 91 5.43 6.44 -2.44
N VAL A 92 6.47 7.22 -2.74
CA VAL A 92 7.84 6.73 -2.92
C VAL A 92 8.73 7.30 -1.82
N LYS A 93 9.47 6.43 -1.14
CA LYS A 93 10.48 6.78 -0.13
C LYS A 93 11.87 6.63 -0.75
N PHE A 94 12.58 7.73 -0.92
CA PHE A 94 13.99 7.74 -1.31
C PHE A 94 14.86 7.79 -0.05
N TYR A 95 15.76 6.81 0.08
CA TYR A 95 16.81 6.82 1.10
C TYR A 95 18.03 7.51 0.50
N THR A 96 18.32 8.75 0.91
CA THR A 96 19.45 9.55 0.44
C THR A 96 20.49 9.73 1.56
N GLU A 97 21.67 10.23 1.21
CA GLU A 97 22.74 10.49 2.19
C GLU A 97 22.35 11.60 3.20
N ASP A 98 21.53 12.57 2.76
CA ASP A 98 20.94 13.61 3.61
C ASP A 98 19.69 13.15 4.39
N GLY A 99 19.27 11.88 4.23
CA GLY A 99 18.16 11.26 4.97
C GLY A 99 17.03 10.74 4.09
N ASN A 100 15.81 10.68 4.66
CA ASN A 100 14.65 10.16 3.94
C ASN A 100 13.91 11.29 3.20
N TRP A 101 13.81 11.20 1.87
CA TRP A 101 12.94 12.06 1.07
C TRP A 101 11.67 11.29 0.65
N ASP A 102 10.52 11.71 1.16
CA ASP A 102 9.23 11.06 0.92
C ASP A 102 8.39 11.83 -0.10
N LEU A 103 8.29 11.28 -1.32
CA LEU A 103 7.45 11.78 -2.40
C LEU A 103 6.06 11.10 -2.30
N VAL A 104 5.22 11.61 -1.40
CA VAL A 104 3.87 11.08 -1.12
C VAL A 104 2.87 11.58 -2.15
N GLY A 105 2.83 10.92 -3.30
CA GLY A 105 1.92 11.21 -4.41
C GLY A 105 0.61 10.43 -4.39
N ASN A 106 -0.17 10.59 -5.46
CA ASN A 106 -1.46 9.96 -5.74
C ASN A 106 -1.57 9.78 -7.27
N ASN A 107 -2.36 8.86 -7.81
CA ASN A 107 -2.52 8.74 -9.27
C ASN A 107 -3.32 9.90 -9.89
N THR A 108 -3.66 10.92 -9.09
CA THR A 108 -4.45 12.09 -9.46
C THR A 108 -3.63 13.39 -9.45
N PRO A 109 -3.21 13.81 -10.64
CA PRO A 109 -2.49 15.82 -11.08
C PRO A 109 -3.20 17.07 -10.60
N ILE A 110 -4.30 16.90 -9.89
CA ILE A 110 -4.92 17.94 -9.06
C ILE A 110 -5.51 17.28 -7.84
N PHE A 111 -5.54 18.02 -6.73
CA PHE A 111 -6.34 17.67 -5.56
C PHE A 111 -7.64 18.47 -5.54
N PHE A 112 -8.61 17.97 -4.80
CA PHE A 112 -9.99 18.45 -4.81
C PHE A 112 -10.21 19.81 -4.16
N ILE A 113 -9.26 20.20 -3.32
CA ILE A 113 -9.29 21.39 -2.50
C ILE A 113 -7.92 22.06 -2.55
N ARG A 114 -7.95 23.39 -2.55
CA ARG A 114 -6.78 24.27 -2.49
C ARG A 114 -6.46 24.77 -1.08
N ASP A 115 -7.23 24.34 -0.08
CA ASP A 115 -7.14 24.78 1.31
C ASP A 115 -7.13 23.56 2.24
N PRO A 116 -6.06 23.32 3.01
CA PRO A 116 -5.96 22.15 3.89
C PRO A 116 -6.96 22.16 5.06
N ILE A 117 -7.53 23.31 5.44
CA ILE A 117 -8.54 23.36 6.53
C ILE A 117 -9.83 22.64 6.13
N LEU A 118 -10.09 22.53 4.82
CA LEU A 118 -11.22 21.81 4.26
C LEU A 118 -10.96 20.30 4.13
N PHE A 119 -9.74 19.81 4.38
CA PHE A 119 -9.36 18.40 4.18
C PHE A 119 -10.22 17.41 4.98
N PRO A 120 -10.50 17.60 6.29
CA PRO A 120 -11.37 16.69 7.03
C PRO A 120 -12.79 16.65 6.47
N SER A 121 -13.36 17.82 6.14
CA SER A 121 -14.69 17.94 5.54
C SER A 121 -14.76 17.34 4.12
N PHE A 122 -13.68 17.45 3.36
CA PHE A 122 -13.54 16.87 2.03
C PHE A 122 -13.53 15.34 2.09
N ILE A 123 -12.71 14.74 2.96
CA ILE A 123 -12.66 13.27 3.15
C ILE A 123 -14.03 12.72 3.59
N HIS A 124 -14.82 13.49 4.34
CA HIS A 124 -16.19 13.11 4.71
C HIS A 124 -17.24 13.25 3.57
N THR A 125 -16.91 13.83 2.40
CA THR A 125 -17.90 14.18 1.36
C THR A 125 -17.60 13.66 -0.05
N GLN A 126 -16.36 13.28 -0.37
CA GLN A 126 -15.85 12.96 -1.72
C GLN A 126 -14.69 11.96 -1.60
N LYS A 127 -14.46 10.92 -2.43
CA LYS A 127 -15.11 10.35 -3.62
C LYS A 127 -15.11 11.17 -4.95
N ARG A 128 -13.91 11.19 -5.61
CA ARG A 128 -13.59 11.30 -7.08
C ARG A 128 -13.58 12.67 -7.81
N ASN A 129 -12.82 12.91 -8.91
CA ASN A 129 -11.47 12.56 -9.47
C ASN A 129 -11.20 13.52 -10.71
N PRO A 130 -10.02 13.58 -11.41
CA PRO A 130 -8.57 13.47 -11.06
C PRO A 130 -7.65 14.55 -11.77
N SER A 131 -6.31 14.57 -11.60
CA SER A 131 -5.28 14.04 -12.58
C SER A 131 -3.75 14.74 -12.59
N ILE A 132 -1.57 14.08 -12.12
CA ILE A 132 -0.10 14.47 -11.82
C ILE A 132 0.86 13.83 -12.86
N PRO A 133 2.08 14.37 -13.10
CA PRO A 133 2.94 13.97 -14.22
C PRO A 133 3.72 12.63 -14.08
N PHE A 134 3.26 11.65 -13.29
CA PHE A 134 3.84 10.28 -13.33
C PHE A 134 3.29 9.51 -14.53
N LYS A 135 4.16 8.83 -15.30
CA LYS A 135 3.75 7.97 -16.42
C LYS A 135 4.25 6.54 -16.20
N THR A 136 3.33 5.59 -16.35
CA THR A 136 3.58 4.15 -16.31
C THR A 136 4.14 3.70 -17.65
N ASP A 137 5.30 3.03 -17.64
CA ASP A 137 5.94 2.55 -18.87
C ASP A 137 5.19 1.34 -19.47
N GLN A 138 4.38 0.66 -18.64
CA GLN A 138 3.44 -0.41 -19.03
C GLN A 138 2.25 0.12 -19.87
N GLY A 139 2.10 1.45 -20.00
CA GLY A 139 0.93 2.09 -20.59
C GLY A 139 -0.25 2.24 -19.61
N ILE A 140 -1.26 3.01 -20.02
CA ILE A 140 -2.47 3.26 -19.22
C ILE A 140 -3.54 2.23 -19.60
N ALA A 141 -3.85 1.32 -18.68
CA ALA A 141 -4.95 0.37 -18.80
C ALA A 141 -6.04 0.66 -17.75
N ASN A 142 -7.31 0.54 -18.14
CA ASN A 142 -8.47 0.80 -17.28
C ASN A 142 -9.44 -0.41 -17.31
N LEU A 143 -10.05 -0.72 -16.17
CA LEU A 143 -11.14 -1.69 -16.10
C LEU A 143 -12.47 -1.04 -16.52
N SER A 144 -13.33 -1.79 -17.23
CA SER A 144 -14.73 -1.39 -17.42
C SER A 144 -15.48 -1.42 -16.08
N VAL A 145 -16.57 -0.67 -15.95
CA VAL A 145 -17.37 -0.62 -14.71
C VAL A 145 -17.89 -2.01 -14.33
N GLU A 146 -18.35 -2.78 -15.31
CA GLU A 146 -18.78 -4.17 -15.18
C GLU A 146 -17.64 -5.08 -14.69
N LYS A 147 -16.48 -5.08 -15.37
CA LYS A 147 -15.34 -5.92 -15.00
C LYS A 147 -14.79 -5.56 -13.61
N ALA A 148 -14.77 -4.28 -13.26
CA ALA A 148 -14.38 -3.81 -11.93
C ALA A 148 -15.35 -4.31 -10.84
N GLY A 149 -16.66 -4.29 -11.11
CA GLY A 149 -17.70 -4.80 -10.21
C GLY A 149 -17.65 -6.32 -10.02
N ILE A 150 -17.39 -7.08 -11.09
CA ILE A 150 -17.18 -8.54 -11.01
C ILE A 150 -15.93 -8.84 -10.16
N LEU A 151 -14.80 -8.21 -10.47
CA LEU A 151 -13.55 -8.41 -9.73
C LEU A 151 -13.68 -8.02 -8.26
N ALA A 152 -14.44 -6.95 -7.94
CA ALA A 152 -14.66 -6.54 -6.54
C ALA A 152 -15.34 -7.63 -5.68
N GLY A 153 -16.09 -8.55 -6.29
CA GLY A 153 -16.68 -9.70 -5.61
C GLY A 153 -15.88 -11.01 -5.75
N SER A 154 -15.17 -11.21 -6.86
CA SER A 154 -14.45 -12.48 -7.13
C SER A 154 -12.98 -12.49 -6.71
N ASP A 155 -12.33 -11.34 -6.67
CA ASP A 155 -10.91 -11.15 -6.36
C ASP A 155 -10.71 -9.73 -5.75
N PRO A 156 -11.11 -9.51 -4.49
CA PRO A 156 -11.09 -8.17 -3.88
C PRO A 156 -9.67 -7.61 -3.72
N ASP A 157 -8.65 -8.45 -3.78
CA ASP A 157 -7.21 -8.13 -3.62
C ASP A 157 -6.45 -8.24 -4.97
N TYR A 158 -7.19 -8.10 -6.08
CA TYR A 158 -6.70 -8.25 -7.46
C TYR A 158 -5.41 -7.47 -7.75
N ALA A 159 -5.25 -6.25 -7.23
CA ALA A 159 -4.05 -5.44 -7.52
C ALA A 159 -2.85 -5.85 -6.66
N ILE A 160 -3.08 -6.23 -5.40
CA ILE A 160 -2.05 -6.85 -4.54
C ILE A 160 -1.52 -8.13 -5.19
N LYS A 161 -2.43 -8.97 -5.69
CA LYS A 161 -2.11 -10.22 -6.38
C LYS A 161 -1.35 -9.99 -7.69
N ASP A 162 -1.84 -9.09 -8.55
CA ASP A 162 -1.22 -8.79 -9.85
C ASP A 162 0.23 -8.29 -9.67
N LEU A 163 0.45 -7.35 -8.74
CA LEU A 163 1.78 -6.82 -8.42
C LEU A 163 2.72 -7.91 -7.87
N TYR A 164 2.23 -8.77 -6.97
CA TYR A 164 3.03 -9.87 -6.41
C TYR A 164 3.43 -10.88 -7.50
N ASP A 165 2.46 -11.36 -8.28
CA ASP A 165 2.71 -12.34 -9.35
C ASP A 165 3.63 -11.76 -10.44
N ALA A 166 3.52 -10.46 -10.76
CA ALA A 166 4.40 -9.77 -11.71
C ALA A 166 5.86 -9.67 -11.21
N ILE A 167 6.07 -9.22 -9.97
CA ILE A 167 7.41 -9.13 -9.35
C ILE A 167 8.03 -10.53 -9.25
N ALA A 168 7.27 -11.54 -8.83
CA ALA A 168 7.75 -12.91 -8.73
C ALA A 168 8.09 -13.53 -10.11
N ALA A 169 7.38 -13.14 -11.17
CA ALA A 169 7.70 -13.49 -12.55
C ALA A 169 8.87 -12.67 -13.14
N LYS A 170 9.48 -11.76 -12.37
CA LYS A 170 10.50 -10.78 -12.80
C LYS A 170 10.03 -9.79 -13.87
N ASN A 171 8.72 -9.63 -14.02
CA ASN A 171 8.10 -8.60 -14.85
C ASN A 171 7.96 -7.31 -14.00
N TYR A 172 9.09 -6.70 -13.66
CA TYR A 172 9.14 -5.55 -12.76
C TYR A 172 8.50 -4.31 -13.42
N PRO A 173 7.46 -3.70 -12.83
CA PRO A 173 6.85 -2.50 -13.39
C PRO A 173 7.74 -1.27 -13.19
N SER A 174 7.85 -0.42 -14.21
CA SER A 174 8.61 0.83 -14.16
C SER A 174 7.76 2.06 -14.49
N TRP A 175 8.24 3.22 -14.04
CA TRP A 175 7.64 4.52 -14.28
C TRP A 175 8.74 5.52 -14.64
N THR A 176 8.64 6.16 -15.80
CA THR A 176 9.48 7.31 -16.10
C THR A 176 9.01 8.51 -15.26
N LEU A 177 9.86 8.98 -14.35
CA LEU A 177 9.66 10.23 -13.61
C LEU A 177 9.93 11.44 -14.53
N TYR A 178 9.11 12.47 -14.40
CA TYR A 178 9.28 13.74 -15.11
C TYR A 178 9.22 14.89 -14.11
N PHE A 179 10.14 15.85 -14.26
CA PHE A 179 10.06 17.14 -13.58
C PHE A 179 9.64 18.20 -14.58
N GLN A 180 8.65 19.00 -14.20
CA GLN A 180 8.37 20.27 -14.86
C GLN A 180 9.06 21.38 -14.07
N VAL A 181 9.89 22.16 -14.76
CA VAL A 181 10.59 23.33 -14.20
C VAL A 181 9.98 24.57 -14.86
N MET A 182 9.74 25.60 -14.05
CA MET A 182 9.27 26.92 -14.45
C MET A 182 10.15 27.95 -13.71
N THR A 183 10.49 29.05 -14.37
CA THR A 183 11.27 30.13 -13.72
C THR A 183 10.38 31.04 -12.89
N PHE A 184 10.96 31.89 -12.04
CA PHE A 184 10.18 32.82 -11.21
C PHE A 184 9.44 33.87 -12.05
N GLU A 185 10.04 34.31 -13.15
CA GLU A 185 9.44 35.28 -14.08
C GLU A 185 8.25 34.64 -14.82
N GLN A 186 8.41 33.40 -15.28
CA GLN A 186 7.32 32.60 -15.88
C GLN A 186 6.19 32.31 -14.89
N ALA A 187 6.47 32.32 -13.59
CA ALA A 187 5.49 32.10 -12.54
C ALA A 187 4.65 33.34 -12.21
N GLU A 188 5.21 34.54 -12.36
CA GLU A 188 4.49 35.81 -12.18
C GLU A 188 3.57 36.13 -13.37
N GLU A 189 3.94 35.73 -14.59
CA GLU A 189 3.13 35.92 -15.81
C GLU A 189 2.09 34.81 -16.08
N PHE A 190 1.97 33.79 -15.22
CA PHE A 190 1.13 32.61 -15.49
C PHE A 190 -0.37 32.89 -15.34
N GLU A 191 -1.21 32.30 -16.21
CA GLU A 191 -2.67 32.57 -16.31
C GLU A 191 -3.44 32.31 -15.00
N TRP A 192 -2.93 31.42 -14.15
CA TRP A 192 -3.50 31.11 -12.84
C TRP A 192 -2.43 30.80 -11.80
N ASN A 193 -2.79 30.95 -10.52
CA ASN A 193 -1.93 30.66 -9.38
C ASN A 193 -1.34 29.23 -9.45
N LEU A 194 -0.02 29.12 -9.53
CA LEU A 194 0.71 27.84 -9.59
C LEU A 194 0.53 26.96 -8.34
N PHE A 195 0.24 27.58 -7.20
CA PHE A 195 0.03 26.88 -5.93
C PHE A 195 -1.44 26.48 -5.70
N ASP A 196 -2.34 26.76 -6.65
CA ASP A 196 -3.70 26.23 -6.64
C ASP A 196 -3.68 24.75 -7.06
N LEU A 197 -3.76 23.86 -6.07
CA LEU A 197 -3.81 22.40 -6.26
C LEU A 197 -5.00 21.92 -7.12
N THR A 198 -5.94 22.79 -7.51
CA THR A 198 -7.03 22.49 -8.45
C THR A 198 -6.70 22.82 -9.91
N LYS A 199 -5.45 23.21 -10.24
CA LYS A 199 -5.01 23.60 -11.59
C LYS A 199 -3.86 22.75 -12.10
N VAL A 200 -3.89 22.48 -13.41
CA VAL A 200 -2.82 21.75 -14.13
C VAL A 200 -1.99 22.76 -14.91
N SER A 201 -0.96 23.31 -14.28
CA SER A 201 -0.06 24.30 -14.88
C SER A 201 0.97 23.65 -15.82
N LEU A 202 0.54 23.14 -16.97
CA LEU A 202 1.42 22.57 -17.99
C LEU A 202 2.05 23.68 -18.86
N LEU A 203 3.38 23.72 -18.93
CA LEU A 203 4.11 24.55 -19.90
C LEU A 203 4.08 23.88 -21.28
N PRO A 204 3.83 24.62 -22.38
CA PRO A 204 3.77 24.05 -23.73
C PRO A 204 5.02 23.26 -24.15
N ASN A 205 6.19 23.61 -23.61
CA ASN A 205 7.51 23.07 -23.98
C ASN A 205 8.27 22.39 -22.84
N SER A 206 7.63 22.01 -21.72
CA SER A 206 8.36 21.37 -20.59
C SER A 206 8.75 19.92 -20.86
N GLN A 207 9.89 19.73 -21.55
CA GLN A 207 10.59 18.44 -21.68
C GLN A 207 12.00 18.49 -21.06
N ALA A 208 12.06 18.72 -19.75
CA ALA A 208 13.25 18.39 -18.96
C ALA A 208 13.24 16.88 -18.65
N ILE A 209 13.63 16.05 -19.63
CA ILE A 209 13.61 14.58 -19.51
C ILE A 209 14.80 14.10 -18.69
N TYR A 210 14.65 14.10 -17.37
CA TYR A 210 15.57 13.46 -16.43
C TYR A 210 15.13 12.03 -16.15
N ARG A 211 15.51 11.10 -17.03
CA ARG A 211 15.35 9.66 -16.77
C ARG A 211 16.31 9.24 -15.64
N ILE A 212 15.78 9.11 -14.44
CA ILE A 212 16.41 8.28 -13.39
C ILE A 212 16.33 6.82 -13.86
N ALA A 213 17.40 6.06 -13.68
CA ALA A 213 17.58 4.69 -14.17
C ALA A 213 17.73 3.70 -13.01
#